data_AF-A0A7J3SAH0-F1
#
_entry.id   AF-A0A7J3SAH0-F1
#
_cell.length_a   1.000
_cell.length_b   1.000
_cell.length_c   1.000
_cell.angle_alpha   90.00
_cell.angle_beta   90.00
_cell.angle_gamma   90.00
#
_symmetry.space_group_name_H-M   'P 1'
#
loop_
_entity.id
_entity.type
_entity.pdbx_description
1 polymer ?
#
loop_
_entity_poly.entity_id
_entity_poly.type
_entity_poly.pdbx_seq_one_letter_code
_entity_poly.pdbx_strand_id
1 'polypeptide(L)'
;MEDSAEKKMMIPIIKRMAKDFSVRIPYQIRKSQGIKPGDVLILRIRKEGKETRTTLSLYKQGKIYIPKDVQDMLGLKEHDILEICIEEKLEKEE
;
A
#
# COMPACT_ATOMS: atom_id res chain seq x y z
N MET A 1 -6.54 32.34 -3.47
CA MET A 1 -6.47 31.13 -2.63
C MET A 1 -6.15 29.98 -3.56
N GLU A 2 -4.85 29.80 -3.83
CA GLU A 2 -4.37 28.69 -4.64
C GLU A 2 -4.28 27.49 -3.71
N ASP A 3 -5.28 26.60 -3.78
CA ASP A 3 -5.20 25.23 -3.26
C ASP A 3 -4.18 24.45 -4.11
N SER A 4 -2.91 24.83 -3.98
CA SER A 4 -1.77 24.03 -4.40
C SER A 4 -1.53 22.95 -3.35
N ALA A 5 -2.53 22.09 -3.13
CA ALA A 5 -2.23 20.75 -2.67
C ALA A 5 -1.43 20.13 -3.80
N GLU A 6 -0.10 20.16 -3.67
CA GLU A 6 0.81 19.34 -4.47
C GLU A 6 0.13 17.99 -4.63
N LYS A 7 -0.34 17.71 -5.84
CA LYS A 7 -0.92 16.41 -6.18
C LYS A 7 0.28 15.48 -6.23
N LYS A 8 0.81 15.14 -5.04
CA LYS A 8 1.95 14.27 -4.81
C LYS A 8 1.61 13.03 -5.60
N MET A 9 2.26 12.86 -6.76
CA MET A 9 1.85 11.85 -7.74
C MET A 9 1.87 10.50 -7.04
N MET A 10 0.69 9.99 -6.69
CA MET A 10 0.56 8.67 -6.09
C MET A 10 0.98 7.68 -7.17
N ILE A 11 2.10 6.99 -6.93
CA ILE A 11 2.63 6.01 -7.87
C ILE A 11 1.83 4.72 -7.69
N PRO A 12 1.00 4.30 -8.67
CA PRO A 12 0.29 3.05 -8.57
C PRO A 12 1.28 1.89 -8.68
N ILE A 13 1.21 0.98 -7.72
CA ILE A 13 2.03 -0.23 -7.67
C ILE A 13 1.16 -1.39 -8.11
N ILE A 14 1.33 -1.80 -9.36
CA ILE A 14 0.65 -2.98 -9.89
C ILE A 14 1.52 -4.20 -9.57
N LYS A 15 1.04 -5.07 -8.68
CA LYS A 15 1.76 -6.28 -8.27
C LYS A 15 0.85 -7.46 -8.06
N ARG A 16 1.37 -8.63 -8.40
CA ARG A 16 0.79 -9.90 -8.03
C ARG A 16 1.04 -10.15 -6.55
N MET A 17 -0.04 -10.45 -5.83
CA MET A 17 0.01 -10.87 -4.45
C MET A 17 0.63 -12.28 -4.32
N ALA A 18 1.42 -12.49 -3.27
CA ALA A 18 1.97 -13.80 -2.95
C ALA A 18 0.93 -14.71 -2.26
N LYS A 19 1.23 -16.00 -2.11
CA LYS A 19 0.32 -16.96 -1.46
C LYS A 19 0.03 -16.63 0.01
N ASP A 20 0.97 -15.98 0.69
CA ASP A 20 0.83 -15.50 2.07
C ASP A 20 0.04 -14.18 2.17
N PHE A 21 -0.71 -13.81 1.13
CA PHE A 21 -1.43 -12.54 1.01
C PHE A 21 -0.56 -11.30 1.25
N SER A 22 0.74 -11.43 0.96
CA SER A 22 1.68 -10.31 1.02
C SER A 22 1.95 -9.69 -0.33
N VAL A 23 2.25 -8.40 -0.32
CA VAL A 23 2.77 -7.67 -1.49
C VAL A 23 4.08 -7.00 -1.13
N ARG A 24 5.03 -7.03 -2.07
CA ARG A 24 6.32 -6.36 -1.90
C ARG A 24 6.30 -4.98 -2.57
N ILE A 25 6.41 -3.94 -1.76
CA ILE A 25 6.61 -2.57 -2.21
C ILE A 25 8.03 -2.42 -2.78
N PRO A 26 8.17 -2.01 -4.05
CA PRO A 26 9.47 -1.84 -4.71
C PRO A 26 10.43 -0.96 -3.91
N TYR A 27 11.70 -1.35 -3.88
CA TYR A 27 12.73 -0.59 -3.15
C TYR A 27 12.85 0.86 -3.64
N GLN A 28 12.74 1.10 -4.95
CA GLN A 28 12.81 2.44 -5.52
C GLN A 28 11.72 3.37 -4.97
N ILE A 29 10.48 2.86 -4.84
CA ILE A 29 9.35 3.62 -4.29
C ILE A 29 9.54 3.88 -2.79
N ARG A 30 9.97 2.85 -2.05
CA ARG A 30 10.27 3.03 -0.62
C ARG A 30 11.38 4.06 -0.40
N LYS A 31 12.43 4.01 -1.22
CA LYS A 31 13.55 4.96 -1.15
C LYS A 31 13.11 6.38 -1.50
N SER A 32 12.32 6.57 -2.57
CA SER A 32 11.86 7.90 -2.97
C SER A 32 10.90 8.54 -1.97
N GLN A 33 10.12 7.72 -1.25
CA GLN A 33 9.16 8.20 -0.24
C GLN A 33 9.68 8.13 1.19
N GLY A 34 10.96 7.80 1.42
CA GLY A 34 11.54 7.73 2.76
C GLY A 34 10.92 6.65 3.67
N ILE A 35 10.37 5.59 3.09
CA ILE A 35 9.67 4.52 3.79
C ILE A 35 10.65 3.43 4.23
N LYS A 36 10.64 3.11 5.52
CA LYS A 36 11.48 2.12 6.20
C LYS A 36 10.62 1.02 6.83
N PRO A 37 11.18 -0.20 7.05
CA PRO A 37 10.48 -1.22 7.82
C PRO A 37 10.10 -0.69 9.21
N GLY A 38 8.86 -0.97 9.63
CA GLY A 38 8.27 -0.44 10.87
C GLY A 38 7.41 0.80 10.67
N ASP A 39 7.50 1.46 9.51
CA ASP A 39 6.60 2.56 9.17
C ASP A 39 5.17 2.07 8.98
N VAL A 40 4.21 2.90 9.41
CA VAL A 40 2.78 2.68 9.18
C VAL A 40 2.34 3.51 7.99
N LEU A 41 1.67 2.88 7.04
CA LEU A 41 1.29 3.47 5.76
C LEU A 41 -0.22 3.46 5.61
N ILE A 42 -0.79 4.56 5.14
CA ILE A 42 -2.14 4.57 4.58
C ILE A 42 -2.05 4.19 3.12
N LEU A 43 -2.75 3.12 2.77
CA LEU A 43 -2.74 2.52 1.45
C LEU A 43 -4.15 2.50 0.87
N ARG A 44 -4.25 2.80 -0.41
CA ARG A 44 -5.41 2.45 -1.22
C ARG A 44 -5.11 1.18 -2.00
N ILE A 45 -5.93 0.15 -1.82
CA ILE A 45 -5.81 -1.13 -2.52
C ILE A 45 -7.01 -1.28 -3.43
N ARG A 46 -6.77 -1.54 -4.72
CA ARG A 46 -7.80 -1.71 -5.74
C ARG A 46 -7.66 -3.05 -6.46
N LYS A 47 -8.81 -3.70 -6.70
CA LYS A 47 -8.96 -4.90 -7.54
C LYS A 47 -10.28 -4.82 -8.31
N GLU A 48 -10.23 -4.97 -9.63
CA GLU A 48 -11.42 -5.14 -10.49
C GLU A 48 -12.55 -4.12 -10.21
N GLY A 49 -12.20 -2.85 -10.03
CA GLY A 49 -13.16 -1.76 -9.77
C GLY A 49 -13.63 -1.64 -8.31
N LYS A 50 -13.25 -2.56 -7.42
CA LYS A 50 -13.38 -2.39 -5.97
C LYS A 50 -12.12 -1.75 -5.40
N GLU A 51 -12.28 -0.82 -4.47
CA GLU A 51 -11.17 -0.24 -3.73
C GLU A 51 -11.48 -0.12 -2.25
N THR A 52 -10.42 -0.14 -1.44
CA THR A 52 -10.49 0.17 -0.02
C THR A 52 -9.25 0.92 0.43
N ARG A 53 -9.43 1.73 1.46
CA ARG A 53 -8.36 2.46 2.14
C ARG A 53 -8.07 1.76 3.46
N THR A 54 -6.81 1.39 3.70
CA THR A 54 -6.40 0.64 4.88
C THR A 54 -5.04 1.11 5.40
N THR A 55 -4.81 0.93 6.69
CA THR A 55 -3.58 1.34 7.37
C THR A 55 -2.74 0.11 7.69
N LEU A 56 -1.59 -0.05 7.03
CA LEU A 56 -0.75 -1.24 7.15
C LEU A 56 0.70 -0.88 7.48
N SER A 57 1.33 -1.72 8.30
CA SER A 57 2.77 -1.60 8.58
C SER A 57 3.60 -2.19 7.45
N LEU A 58 4.69 -1.52 7.10
CA LEU A 58 5.71 -2.07 6.23
C LEU A 58 6.65 -2.98 7.01
N TYR A 59 6.73 -4.25 6.61
CA TYR A 59 7.63 -5.23 7.19
C TYR A 59 9.00 -5.24 6.49
N LYS A 60 9.92 -6.05 7.03
CA LYS A 60 11.24 -6.32 6.42
C LYS A 60 11.09 -6.73 4.95
N GLN A 61 12.11 -6.43 4.15
CA GLN A 61 12.12 -6.65 2.70
C GLN A 61 11.00 -5.91 1.93
N GLY A 62 10.32 -4.94 2.55
CA GLY A 62 9.28 -4.14 1.91
C GLY A 62 7.95 -4.87 1.75
N LYS A 63 7.69 -5.90 2.57
CA LYS A 63 6.42 -6.62 2.54
C LYS A 63 5.34 -5.84 3.28
N ILE A 64 4.13 -5.84 2.75
CA ILE A 64 2.89 -5.57 3.48
C ILE A 64 2.04 -6.83 3.45
N TYR A 65 1.35 -7.13 4.54
CA TYR A 65 0.40 -8.25 4.61
C TYR A 65 -1.00 -7.67 4.56
N ILE A 66 -1.82 -8.17 3.64
CA ILE A 66 -3.20 -7.71 3.51
C ILE A 66 -4.03 -8.44 4.57
N PRO A 67 -4.68 -7.74 5.51
CA PRO A 67 -5.46 -8.38 6.56
C PRO A 67 -6.75 -9.01 6.01
N LYS A 68 -7.29 -9.97 6.75
CA LYS A 68 -8.37 -10.86 6.28
C LYS A 68 -9.66 -10.11 5.95
N ASP A 69 -10.00 -9.08 6.70
CA ASP A 69 -11.11 -8.17 6.46
C ASP A 69 -11.01 -7.47 5.09
N VAL A 70 -9.82 -6.98 4.73
CA VAL A 70 -9.56 -6.36 3.42
C VAL A 70 -9.60 -7.41 2.32
N GLN A 71 -9.07 -8.62 2.57
CA GLN A 71 -9.16 -9.73 1.62
C GLN A 71 -10.62 -10.06 1.31
N ASP A 72 -11.46 -10.19 2.33
CA ASP A 72 -12.86 -10.56 2.18
C ASP A 72 -13.66 -9.42 1.51
N MET A 73 -13.41 -8.17 1.88
CA MET A 73 -14.04 -6.98 1.27
C MET A 73 -13.76 -6.88 -0.23
N LEU A 74 -12.51 -7.09 -0.64
CA LEU A 74 -12.12 -7.02 -2.05
C LEU A 74 -12.31 -8.36 -2.79
N GLY A 75 -12.65 -9.44 -2.08
CA GLY A 75 -12.76 -10.78 -2.65
C GLY A 75 -11.42 -11.28 -3.22
N LEU A 76 -10.34 -11.09 -2.46
CA LEU A 76 -8.98 -11.46 -2.85
C LEU A 76 -8.77 -12.98 -2.77
N LYS A 77 -8.04 -13.50 -3.75
CA LYS A 77 -7.56 -14.87 -3.85
C LYS A 77 -6.04 -14.85 -4.01
N GLU A 78 -5.41 -15.98 -3.71
CA GLU A 78 -3.98 -16.15 -3.95
C GLU A 78 -3.63 -15.78 -5.39
N HIS A 79 -2.51 -15.08 -5.57
CA HIS A 79 -2.00 -14.66 -6.89
C HIS A 79 -2.83 -13.62 -7.64
N ASP A 80 -3.81 -12.96 -7.00
CA ASP A 80 -4.48 -11.82 -7.61
C ASP A 80 -3.51 -10.66 -7.89
N ILE A 81 -3.84 -9.88 -8.92
CA ILE A 81 -3.13 -8.64 -9.26
C ILE A 81 -3.84 -7.50 -8.57
N LEU A 82 -3.08 -6.71 -7.82
CA LEU A 82 -3.58 -5.57 -7.07
C LEU A 82 -2.90 -4.30 -7.56
N GLU A 83 -3.66 -3.21 -7.58
CA GLU A 83 -3.13 -1.87 -7.66
C GLU A 83 -3.06 -1.31 -6.23
N ILE A 84 -1.86 -0.96 -5.78
CA ILE A 84 -1.62 -0.42 -4.45
C ILE A 84 -1.04 0.97 -4.58
N CYS A 85 -1.67 1.95 -3.94
CA CYS A 85 -1.17 3.31 -3.89
C CYS A 85 -0.88 3.67 -2.43
N ILE A 86 0.32 4.20 -2.20
CA ILE A 86 0.70 4.75 -0.89
C ILE A 86 0.19 6.18 -0.86
N GLU A 87 -0.78 6.45 0.01
CA GLU A 87 -1.35 7.79 0.20
C GLU A 87 -0.49 8.60 1.18
N GLU A 88 -0.16 7.99 2.31
CA GLU A 88 0.48 8.67 3.42
C GLU A 88 1.35 7.69 4.21
N LYS A 89 2.44 8.21 4.77
CA LYS A 89 3.20 7.55 5.83
C LYS A 89 2.84 8.26 7.13
N LEU A 90 2.33 7.51 8.11
CA LEU A 90 2.10 8.05 9.45
C LEU A 90 3.44 8.18 10.16
N GLU A 91 3.74 9.39 10.61
CA GLU A 91 4.86 9.65 11.48
C GLU A 91 4.50 9.16 12.89
N LYS A 92 5.46 8.53 13.57
CA LYS A 92 5.32 8.33 15.02
C LYS A 92 5.66 9.67 15.65
N GLU A 93 4.71 10.27 16.37
CA GLU A 93 5.04 11.31 17.33
C GLU A 93 6.00 10.67 18.36
N GLU A 94 7.20 11.23 18.47
CA GLU A 94 8.23 10.82 19.46
C GLU A 94 7.88 11.32 20.86
#